data_AF-A0A252DBR5-F1
#
_entry.id   AF-A0A252DBR5-F1
#
_cell.length_a   1.000
_cell.length_b   1.000
_cell.length_c   1.000
_cell.angle_alpha   90.00
_cell.angle_beta   90.00
_cell.angle_gamma   90.00
#
_symmetry.space_group_name_H-M   'P 1'
#
loop_
_entity.id
_entity.type
_entity.pdbx_description
1 polymer ?
#
loop_
_entity_poly.entity_id
_entity_poly.type
_entity_poly.pdbx_seq_one_letter_code
_entity_poly.pdbx_strand_id
1 'polypeptide(L)'
;MTATLTRPAWTTKFEIETIDKLIAQHAPHFPTTRLQEPRQLTTEEELENFYRFRIGGAAHDLYIVQVCSKIIDQIPDPELQLFLSRQIGDDGAHSQFTRRRVWELSGHDPIDKIVQEVQNHWEFMGDLPIRNWLGFIAFELHYELHIVAQLILNSRTTTIVDPETSTFASQTILPDEAVHRFGVLAWWQSKYDKASPAEKAEIATQLLELDEEGQRRRNPYLKKHWQIVRDATGAEIEGLGVIYDAWRREVLSYFLDIPIAKLPQLVSVSE
;
A
#
# COMPACT_ATOMS: atom_id res chain seq x y z
N MET A 1 -23.04 -9.12 29.65
CA MET A 1 -23.42 -8.63 28.31
C MET A 1 -22.33 -7.68 27.85
N THR A 2 -21.31 -8.20 27.18
CA THR A 2 -20.31 -7.40 26.49
C THR A 2 -21.01 -6.82 25.26
N ALA A 3 -21.15 -5.51 25.18
CA ALA A 3 -21.60 -4.86 23.96
C ALA A 3 -20.62 -5.24 22.85
N THR A 4 -21.05 -6.13 21.95
CA THR A 4 -20.35 -6.36 20.69
C THR A 4 -20.58 -5.08 19.90
N LEU A 5 -19.70 -4.09 20.06
CA LEU A 5 -19.62 -2.97 19.14
C LEU A 5 -19.36 -3.62 17.77
N THR A 6 -20.39 -3.66 16.93
CA THR A 6 -20.26 -4.05 15.54
C THR A 6 -19.14 -3.21 14.93
N ARG A 7 -18.07 -3.85 14.45
CA ARG A 7 -16.94 -3.15 13.85
C ARG A 7 -17.48 -2.23 12.74
N PRO A 8 -16.99 -0.98 12.64
CA PRO A 8 -17.43 -0.10 11.57
C PRO A 8 -17.10 -0.74 10.22
N ALA A 9 -17.93 -0.49 9.21
CA ALA A 9 -17.63 -0.94 7.86
C ALA A 9 -16.33 -0.26 7.37
N TRP A 10 -15.41 -1.06 6.83
CA TRP A 10 -14.21 -0.50 6.21
C TRP A 10 -14.60 0.23 4.93
N THR A 11 -14.32 1.52 4.88
CA THR A 11 -14.64 2.42 3.76
C THR A 11 -13.53 3.43 3.61
N THR A 12 -13.42 4.09 2.45
CA THR A 12 -12.47 5.20 2.27
C THR A 12 -12.69 6.32 3.29
N LYS A 13 -13.95 6.54 3.71
CA LYS A 13 -14.28 7.50 4.78
C LYS A 13 -13.68 7.05 6.12
N PHE A 14 -13.78 5.77 6.47
CA PHE A 14 -13.15 5.22 7.66
C PHE A 14 -11.62 5.37 7.63
N GLU A 15 -10.98 5.10 6.48
CA GLU A 15 -9.53 5.29 6.29
C GLU A 15 -9.12 6.74 6.57
N ILE A 16 -9.79 7.70 5.92
CA ILE A 16 -9.53 9.14 6.08
C ILE A 16 -9.73 9.58 7.54
N GLU A 17 -10.88 9.28 8.13
CA GLU A 17 -11.21 9.72 9.49
C GLU A 17 -10.26 9.12 10.54
N THR A 18 -9.80 7.89 10.33
CA THR A 18 -8.86 7.24 11.24
C THR A 18 -7.48 7.87 11.10
N ILE A 19 -6.99 8.06 9.88
CA ILE A 19 -5.70 8.72 9.65
C ILE A 19 -5.69 10.17 10.15
N ASP A 20 -6.81 10.91 10.02
CA ASP A 20 -6.93 12.25 10.60
C ASP A 20 -6.80 12.27 12.12
N LYS A 21 -7.38 11.27 12.80
CA LYS A 21 -7.20 11.10 14.25
C LYS A 21 -5.74 10.79 14.60
N LEU A 22 -5.09 9.92 13.82
CA LEU A 22 -3.69 9.56 14.04
C LEU A 22 -2.76 10.77 13.82
N ILE A 23 -3.00 11.58 12.78
CA ILE A 23 -2.31 12.85 12.56
C ILE A 23 -2.44 13.75 13.78
N ALA A 24 -3.67 13.99 14.26
CA ALA A 24 -3.92 14.85 15.41
C ALA A 24 -3.21 14.37 16.69
N GLN A 25 -3.04 13.06 16.85
CA GLN A 25 -2.40 12.46 18.03
C GLN A 25 -0.88 12.43 17.95
N HIS A 26 -0.32 12.12 16.79
CA HIS A 26 1.09 11.75 16.66
C HIS A 26 1.94 12.77 15.91
N ALA A 27 1.35 13.55 15.01
CA ALA A 27 2.07 14.50 14.17
C ALA A 27 1.14 15.67 13.77
N PRO A 28 0.70 16.50 14.73
CA PRO A 28 -0.32 17.53 14.52
C PRO A 28 0.11 18.66 13.58
N HIS A 29 1.38 18.70 13.16
CA HIS A 29 1.87 19.58 12.11
C HIS A 29 1.46 19.14 10.70
N PHE A 30 1.09 17.86 10.49
CA PHE A 30 0.55 17.43 9.22
C PHE A 30 -0.86 18.00 8.98
N PRO A 31 -1.16 18.45 7.76
CA PRO A 31 -2.47 18.97 7.45
C PRO A 31 -3.50 17.83 7.27
N THR A 32 -4.73 18.07 7.71
CA THR A 32 -5.87 17.16 7.47
C THR A 32 -6.58 17.42 6.15
N THR A 33 -6.22 18.51 5.46
CA THR A 33 -6.73 18.88 4.14
C THR A 33 -5.58 19.31 3.25
N ARG A 34 -5.80 19.41 1.94
CA ARG A 34 -4.76 19.85 1.00
C ARG A 34 -4.37 21.31 1.28
N LEU A 35 -3.07 21.57 1.41
CA LEU A 35 -2.55 22.90 1.73
C LEU A 35 -2.57 23.85 0.53
N GLN A 36 -2.22 23.34 -0.64
CA GLN A 36 -2.13 24.12 -1.87
C GLN A 36 -2.32 23.23 -3.08
N GLU A 37 -2.71 23.82 -4.20
CA GLU A 37 -2.70 23.11 -5.47
C GLU A 37 -1.26 22.90 -5.94
N PRO A 38 -0.86 21.66 -6.29
CA PRO A 38 0.47 21.39 -6.79
C PRO A 38 0.70 22.11 -8.12
N ARG A 39 1.90 22.65 -8.30
CA ARG A 39 2.34 23.18 -9.59
C ARG A 39 2.86 22.08 -10.50
N GLN A 40 3.07 22.42 -11.76
CA GLN A 40 3.72 21.52 -12.72
C GLN A 40 5.24 21.45 -12.49
N LEU A 41 5.85 20.41 -13.06
CA LEU A 41 7.30 20.25 -13.16
C LEU A 41 7.87 21.33 -14.09
N THR A 42 8.98 21.94 -13.70
CA THR A 42 9.56 23.11 -14.38
C THR A 42 11.07 23.03 -14.60
N THR A 43 11.78 22.19 -13.85
CA THR A 43 13.24 22.04 -13.96
C THR A 43 13.64 20.63 -14.41
N GLU A 44 14.86 20.50 -14.95
CA GLU A 44 15.42 19.19 -15.34
C GLU A 44 15.59 18.25 -14.14
N GLU A 45 15.96 18.79 -12.97
CA GLU A 45 16.08 18.02 -11.72
C GLU A 45 14.72 17.47 -11.27
N GLU A 46 13.67 18.29 -11.34
CA GLU A 46 12.31 17.87 -11.03
C GLU A 46 11.83 16.75 -11.96
N LEU A 47 12.14 16.87 -13.25
CA LEU A 47 11.81 15.84 -14.24
C LEU A 47 12.54 14.52 -13.95
N GLU A 48 13.84 14.55 -13.66
CA GLU A 48 14.60 13.32 -13.35
C GLU A 48 14.11 12.64 -12.07
N ASN A 49 13.88 13.42 -11.01
CA ASN A 49 13.31 12.88 -9.76
C ASN A 49 11.92 12.29 -10.01
N PHE A 50 11.09 12.95 -10.82
CA PHE A 50 9.78 12.45 -11.21
C PHE A 50 9.87 11.15 -12.02
N TYR A 51 10.79 11.04 -12.98
CA TYR A 51 11.00 9.80 -13.73
C TYR A 51 11.36 8.65 -12.81
N ARG A 52 12.31 8.87 -11.88
CA ARG A 52 12.70 7.86 -10.90
C ARG A 52 11.52 7.40 -10.04
N PHE A 53 10.72 8.36 -9.56
CA PHE A 53 9.50 8.07 -8.79
C PHE A 53 8.50 7.24 -9.61
N ARG A 54 8.21 7.64 -10.85
CA ARG A 54 7.27 6.92 -11.71
C ARG A 54 7.77 5.55 -12.14
N ILE A 55 9.07 5.38 -12.39
CA ILE A 55 9.66 4.05 -12.65
C ILE A 55 9.43 3.13 -11.45
N GLY A 56 9.62 3.63 -10.22
CA GLY A 56 9.31 2.89 -9.00
C GLY A 56 7.83 2.52 -8.90
N GLY A 57 6.92 3.43 -9.26
CA GLY A 57 5.48 3.15 -9.33
C GLY A 57 5.13 2.06 -10.35
N ALA A 58 5.66 2.14 -11.57
CA ALA A 58 5.44 1.10 -12.57
C ALA A 58 5.97 -0.28 -12.14
N ALA A 59 7.10 -0.30 -11.43
CA ALA A 59 7.68 -1.52 -10.89
C ALA A 59 6.87 -2.09 -9.72
N HIS A 60 6.34 -1.24 -8.84
CA HIS A 60 5.44 -1.64 -7.76
C HIS A 60 4.22 -2.40 -8.30
N ASP A 61 3.51 -1.81 -9.27
CA ASP A 61 2.29 -2.40 -9.82
C ASP A 61 2.60 -3.67 -10.64
N LEU A 62 3.69 -3.67 -11.42
CA LEU A 62 4.13 -4.86 -12.15
C LEU A 62 4.55 -6.00 -11.20
N TYR A 63 5.12 -5.67 -10.05
CA TYR A 63 5.46 -6.65 -9.04
C TYR A 63 4.20 -7.29 -8.43
N ILE A 64 3.15 -6.50 -8.14
CA ILE A 64 1.85 -7.04 -7.69
C ILE A 64 1.28 -7.97 -8.75
N VAL A 65 1.27 -7.57 -10.04
CA VAL A 65 0.83 -8.43 -11.16
C VAL A 65 1.55 -9.77 -11.15
N GLN A 66 2.88 -9.79 -10.96
CA GLN A 66 3.66 -11.02 -10.94
C GLN A 66 3.34 -11.91 -9.73
N VAL A 67 3.12 -11.32 -8.55
CA VAL A 67 2.71 -12.04 -7.34
C VAL A 67 1.32 -12.64 -7.52
N CYS A 68 0.32 -11.82 -7.88
CA CYS A 68 -1.06 -12.25 -8.04
C CYS A 68 -1.19 -13.33 -9.13
N SER A 69 -0.45 -13.18 -10.24
CA SER A 69 -0.41 -14.20 -11.31
C SER A 69 0.18 -15.54 -10.84
N LYS A 70 1.12 -15.53 -9.89
CA LYS A 70 1.64 -16.77 -9.29
C LYS A 70 0.65 -17.40 -8.32
N ILE A 71 -0.07 -16.57 -7.55
CA ILE A 71 -0.98 -17.03 -6.49
C ILE A 71 -2.32 -17.53 -7.01
N ILE A 72 -2.83 -16.93 -8.09
CA ILE A 72 -4.20 -17.17 -8.59
C ILE A 72 -4.51 -18.66 -8.86
N ASP A 73 -3.51 -19.45 -9.26
CA ASP A 73 -3.66 -20.89 -9.49
C ASP A 73 -3.24 -21.74 -8.27
N GLN A 74 -2.43 -21.19 -7.35
CA GLN A 74 -1.93 -21.92 -6.18
C GLN A 74 -2.96 -22.03 -5.05
N ILE A 75 -3.87 -21.06 -4.94
CA ILE A 75 -4.94 -21.07 -3.94
C ILE A 75 -6.26 -21.35 -4.69
N PRO A 76 -6.80 -22.58 -4.61
CA PRO A 76 -7.99 -22.99 -5.36
C PRO A 76 -9.27 -22.42 -4.72
N ASP A 77 -9.41 -21.10 -4.76
CA ASP A 77 -10.51 -20.35 -4.18
C ASP A 77 -11.12 -19.43 -5.25
N PRO A 78 -12.33 -19.73 -5.76
CA PRO A 78 -12.96 -18.94 -6.80
C PRO A 78 -13.20 -17.47 -6.42
N GLU A 79 -13.45 -17.18 -5.14
CA GLU A 79 -13.64 -15.79 -4.70
C GLU A 79 -12.33 -15.01 -4.82
N LEU A 80 -11.23 -15.63 -4.39
CA LEU A 80 -9.89 -15.07 -4.57
C LEU A 80 -9.56 -14.93 -6.07
N GLN A 81 -9.82 -15.95 -6.88
CA GLN A 81 -9.50 -15.93 -8.31
C GLN A 81 -10.21 -14.81 -9.06
N LEU A 82 -11.48 -14.55 -8.74
CA LEU A 82 -12.23 -13.44 -9.33
C LEU A 82 -11.67 -12.08 -8.90
N PHE A 83 -11.35 -11.93 -7.61
CA PHE A 83 -10.72 -10.74 -7.06
C PHE A 83 -9.35 -10.47 -7.73
N LEU A 84 -8.46 -11.46 -7.75
CA LEU A 84 -7.12 -11.33 -8.34
C LEU A 84 -7.16 -11.12 -9.85
N SER A 85 -8.12 -11.70 -10.56
CA SER A 85 -8.29 -11.45 -11.99
C SER A 85 -8.50 -9.97 -12.29
N ARG A 86 -9.22 -9.27 -11.41
CA ARG A 86 -9.39 -7.82 -11.51
C ARG A 86 -8.10 -7.09 -11.18
N GLN A 87 -7.50 -7.35 -10.02
CA GLN A 87 -6.27 -6.67 -9.56
C GLN A 87 -5.12 -6.82 -10.58
N ILE A 88 -4.94 -8.02 -11.16
CA ILE A 88 -3.98 -8.25 -12.25
C ILE A 88 -4.23 -7.33 -13.45
N GLY A 89 -5.49 -7.12 -13.82
CA GLY A 89 -5.87 -6.25 -14.93
C GLY A 89 -5.64 -4.77 -14.62
N ASP A 90 -6.09 -4.34 -13.44
CA ASP A 90 -6.04 -2.95 -12.99
C ASP A 90 -4.56 -2.52 -12.77
N ASP A 91 -3.78 -3.26 -11.99
CA ASP A 91 -2.34 -2.96 -11.74
C ASP A 91 -1.50 -3.09 -13.01
N GLY A 92 -1.86 -4.03 -13.89
CA GLY A 92 -1.25 -4.16 -15.22
C GLY A 92 -1.44 -2.89 -16.05
N ALA A 93 -2.65 -2.31 -16.03
CA ALA A 93 -2.95 -1.05 -16.69
C ALA A 93 -2.24 0.14 -16.04
N HIS A 94 -2.16 0.19 -14.70
CA HIS A 94 -1.47 1.25 -13.96
C HIS A 94 0.04 1.24 -14.26
N SER A 95 0.67 0.07 -14.24
CA SER A 95 2.08 -0.11 -14.60
C SER A 95 2.35 0.33 -16.04
N GLN A 96 1.52 -0.12 -16.98
CA GLN A 96 1.67 0.20 -18.40
C GLN A 96 1.52 1.71 -18.65
N PHE A 97 0.50 2.34 -18.07
CA PHE A 97 0.29 3.79 -18.17
C PHE A 97 1.51 4.52 -17.63
N THR A 98 2.00 4.12 -16.46
CA THR A 98 3.12 4.77 -15.80
C THR A 98 4.42 4.68 -16.61
N ARG A 99 4.74 3.49 -17.15
CA ARG A 99 5.88 3.31 -18.07
C ARG A 99 5.75 4.23 -19.29
N ARG A 100 4.57 4.23 -19.92
CA ARG A 100 4.31 5.04 -21.12
C ARG A 100 4.49 6.52 -20.82
N ARG A 101 4.01 7.00 -19.66
CA ARG A 101 4.16 8.40 -19.29
C ARG A 101 5.61 8.81 -19.10
N VAL A 102 6.42 7.96 -18.47
CA VAL A 102 7.88 8.20 -18.36
C VAL A 102 8.53 8.25 -19.75
N TRP A 103 8.14 7.36 -20.67
CA TRP A 103 8.65 7.40 -22.04
C TRP A 103 8.27 8.69 -22.76
N GLU A 104 7.01 9.11 -22.68
CA GLU A 104 6.53 10.35 -23.31
C GLU A 104 7.27 11.60 -22.79
N LEU A 105 7.55 11.66 -21.50
CA LEU A 105 8.24 12.80 -20.89
C LEU A 105 9.76 12.79 -21.13
N SER A 106 10.40 11.62 -21.05
CA SER A 106 11.87 11.49 -21.14
C SER A 106 12.41 11.20 -22.55
N GLY A 107 11.55 10.81 -23.48
CA GLY A 107 11.92 10.32 -24.81
C GLY A 107 12.53 8.91 -24.84
N HIS A 108 12.66 8.25 -23.68
CA HIS A 108 13.30 6.94 -23.55
C HIS A 108 12.39 5.93 -22.84
N ASP A 109 12.33 4.71 -23.36
CA ASP A 109 11.59 3.63 -22.71
C ASP A 109 12.34 3.16 -21.45
N PRO A 110 11.74 3.26 -20.25
CA PRO A 110 12.43 2.93 -19.00
C PRO A 110 12.39 1.43 -18.65
N ILE A 111 12.01 0.54 -19.58
CA ILE A 111 11.72 -0.87 -19.29
C ILE A 111 12.82 -1.60 -18.52
N ASP A 112 14.10 -1.40 -18.85
CA ASP A 112 15.21 -2.06 -18.15
C ASP A 112 15.30 -1.62 -16.68
N LYS A 113 15.03 -0.34 -16.40
CA LYS A 113 14.98 0.18 -15.01
C LYS A 113 13.78 -0.38 -14.26
N ILE A 114 12.62 -0.52 -14.92
CA ILE A 114 11.43 -1.14 -14.33
C ILE A 114 11.73 -2.60 -13.95
N VAL A 115 12.35 -3.37 -14.86
CA VAL A 115 12.74 -4.77 -14.59
C VAL A 115 13.68 -4.85 -13.38
N GLN A 116 14.66 -3.95 -13.29
CA GLN A 116 15.57 -3.90 -12.14
C GLN A 116 14.83 -3.59 -10.83
N GLU A 117 13.91 -2.63 -10.82
CA GLU A 117 13.16 -2.31 -9.60
C GLU A 117 12.18 -3.44 -9.21
N VAL A 118 11.53 -4.11 -10.18
CA VAL A 118 10.72 -5.32 -9.89
C VAL A 118 11.58 -6.41 -9.27
N GLN A 119 12.81 -6.59 -9.75
CA GLN A 119 13.74 -7.54 -9.17
C GLN A 119 14.10 -7.15 -7.73
N ASN A 120 14.29 -5.86 -7.43
CA ASN A 120 14.49 -5.40 -6.06
C ASN A 120 13.29 -5.77 -5.16
N HIS A 121 12.05 -5.62 -5.65
CA HIS A 121 10.85 -6.04 -4.93
C HIS A 121 10.86 -7.54 -4.58
N TRP A 122 11.21 -8.40 -5.54
CA TRP A 122 11.39 -9.83 -5.29
C TRP A 122 12.53 -10.12 -4.32
N GLU A 123 13.65 -9.39 -4.38
CA GLU A 123 14.79 -9.60 -3.50
C GLU A 123 14.45 -9.30 -2.04
N PHE A 124 13.80 -8.17 -1.75
CA PHE A 124 13.46 -7.86 -0.37
C PHE A 124 12.26 -8.64 0.13
N MET A 125 11.22 -8.89 -0.69
CA MET A 125 10.06 -9.67 -0.25
C MET A 125 10.35 -11.16 -0.18
N GLY A 126 11.28 -11.66 -1.00
CA GLY A 126 11.60 -13.08 -1.14
C GLY A 126 10.38 -13.92 -1.50
N ASP A 127 10.25 -15.06 -0.86
CA ASP A 127 9.16 -16.02 -1.05
C ASP A 127 7.87 -15.68 -0.28
N LEU A 128 7.90 -14.71 0.65
CA LEU A 128 6.78 -14.35 1.52
C LEU A 128 5.42 -14.29 0.81
N PRO A 129 5.25 -13.53 -0.29
CA PRO A 129 3.95 -13.41 -0.96
C PRO A 129 3.44 -14.72 -1.57
N ILE A 130 4.32 -15.67 -1.87
CA ILE A 130 3.98 -16.92 -2.59
C ILE A 130 4.15 -18.17 -1.71
N ARG A 131 4.47 -18.00 -0.43
CA ARG A 131 4.78 -19.11 0.48
C ARG A 131 3.54 -19.92 0.84
N ASN A 132 2.45 -19.23 1.15
CA ASN A 132 1.15 -19.78 1.49
C ASN A 132 0.10 -18.64 1.50
N TRP A 133 -1.16 -18.98 1.75
CA TRP A 133 -2.26 -18.01 1.73
C TRP A 133 -2.13 -16.89 2.79
N LEU A 134 -1.53 -17.16 3.95
CA LEU A 134 -1.26 -16.13 4.97
C LEU A 134 -0.08 -15.23 4.58
N GLY A 135 0.94 -15.79 3.94
CA GLY A 135 2.04 -15.02 3.37
C GLY A 135 1.55 -14.07 2.28
N PHE A 136 0.61 -14.54 1.45
CA PHE A 136 -0.07 -13.70 0.47
C PHE A 136 -0.91 -12.60 1.14
N ILE A 137 -1.71 -12.91 2.17
CA ILE A 137 -2.42 -11.87 2.94
C ILE A 137 -1.46 -10.85 3.54
N ALA A 138 -0.34 -11.27 4.13
CA ALA A 138 0.65 -10.35 4.68
C ALA A 138 1.23 -9.43 3.57
N PHE A 139 1.48 -9.96 2.37
CA PHE A 139 1.85 -9.16 1.22
C PHE A 139 0.77 -8.12 0.87
N GLU A 140 -0.51 -8.53 0.73
CA GLU A 140 -1.63 -7.63 0.45
C GLU A 140 -1.76 -6.55 1.54
N LEU A 141 -1.58 -6.89 2.82
CA LEU A 141 -1.56 -5.89 3.89
C LEU A 141 -0.49 -4.82 3.66
N HIS A 142 0.71 -5.22 3.22
CA HIS A 142 1.83 -4.29 2.99
C HIS A 142 1.70 -3.43 1.73
N TYR A 143 1.11 -3.97 0.67
CA TYR A 143 1.01 -3.32 -0.65
C TYR A 143 -0.31 -2.57 -0.84
N GLU A 144 -1.40 -3.04 -0.23
CA GLU A 144 -2.72 -2.44 -0.40
C GLU A 144 -3.15 -1.63 0.83
N LEU A 145 -2.98 -2.15 2.06
CA LEU A 145 -3.60 -1.57 3.25
C LEU A 145 -2.68 -0.59 4.02
N HIS A 146 -1.45 -0.99 4.31
CA HIS A 146 -0.52 -0.18 5.12
C HIS A 146 -0.07 1.08 4.37
N ILE A 147 0.02 1.02 3.04
CA ILE A 147 0.46 2.16 2.21
C ILE A 147 -0.54 3.33 2.23
N VAL A 148 -1.81 3.09 2.60
CA VAL A 148 -2.87 4.12 2.61
C VAL A 148 -2.48 5.35 3.44
N ALA A 149 -1.78 5.17 4.57
CA ALA A 149 -1.26 6.29 5.36
C ALA A 149 -0.40 7.22 4.51
N GLN A 150 0.58 6.68 3.79
CA GLN A 150 1.44 7.45 2.90
C GLN A 150 0.62 8.10 1.77
N LEU A 151 -0.30 7.37 1.14
CA LEU A 151 -1.10 7.89 0.01
C LEU A 151 -1.95 9.10 0.43
N ILE A 152 -2.64 9.02 1.58
CA ILE A 152 -3.46 10.12 2.09
C ILE A 152 -2.58 11.33 2.43
N LEU A 153 -1.45 11.13 3.10
CA LEU A 153 -0.53 12.22 3.44
C LEU A 153 0.02 12.89 2.18
N ASN A 154 0.51 12.11 1.22
CA ASN A 154 1.01 12.62 -0.05
C ASN A 154 -0.05 13.42 -0.81
N SER A 155 -1.32 12.98 -0.78
CA SER A 155 -2.43 13.68 -1.42
C SER A 155 -2.71 15.08 -0.84
N ARG A 156 -2.17 15.40 0.34
CA ARG A 156 -2.38 16.68 1.03
C ARG A 156 -1.17 17.60 1.00
N THR A 157 0.02 17.01 0.91
CA THR A 157 1.31 17.72 1.07
C THR A 157 2.12 17.82 -0.22
N THR A 158 1.80 17.04 -1.25
CA THR A 158 2.45 17.16 -2.57
C THR A 158 2.34 18.59 -3.12
N THR A 159 3.44 19.11 -3.64
CA THR A 159 3.56 20.47 -4.19
C THR A 159 3.89 20.50 -5.68
N ILE A 160 4.32 19.37 -6.25
CA ILE A 160 4.67 19.21 -7.68
C ILE A 160 3.96 17.98 -8.24
N VAL A 161 3.34 18.12 -9.42
CA VAL A 161 2.71 17.01 -10.13
C VAL A 161 2.85 17.12 -11.64
N ASP A 162 2.70 15.97 -12.30
CA ASP A 162 2.35 15.91 -13.72
C ASP A 162 0.81 15.87 -13.88
N PRO A 163 0.19 16.75 -14.70
CA PRO A 163 -1.26 16.83 -14.85
C PRO A 163 -1.91 15.56 -15.40
N GLU A 164 -1.27 14.90 -16.38
CA GLU A 164 -1.80 13.67 -16.99
C GLU A 164 -1.77 12.52 -15.98
N THR A 165 -0.65 12.36 -15.27
CA THR A 165 -0.53 11.41 -14.16
C THR A 165 -1.58 11.67 -13.08
N SER A 166 -1.80 12.93 -12.69
CA SER A 166 -2.80 13.28 -11.67
C SER A 166 -4.22 12.95 -12.10
N THR A 167 -4.53 13.22 -13.37
CA THR A 167 -5.84 12.90 -13.95
C THR A 167 -6.07 11.40 -13.95
N PHE A 168 -5.11 10.62 -14.46
CA PHE A 168 -5.18 9.16 -14.47
C PHE A 168 -5.29 8.59 -13.05
N ALA A 169 -4.49 9.11 -12.10
CA ALA A 169 -4.54 8.69 -10.72
C ALA A 169 -5.92 8.90 -10.09
N SER A 170 -6.52 10.08 -10.28
CA SER A 170 -7.83 10.39 -9.70
C SER A 170 -9.00 9.63 -10.34
N GLN A 171 -8.92 9.36 -11.65
CA GLN A 171 -10.02 8.76 -12.41
C GLN A 171 -9.95 7.22 -12.48
N THR A 172 -8.75 6.65 -12.35
CA THR A 172 -8.49 5.21 -12.55
C THR A 172 -7.87 4.59 -11.31
N ILE A 173 -6.65 5.01 -10.94
CA ILE A 173 -5.89 4.37 -9.85
C ILE A 173 -6.68 4.41 -8.53
N LEU A 174 -7.07 5.60 -8.05
CA LEU A 174 -7.72 5.71 -6.73
C LEU A 174 -9.02 4.87 -6.61
N PRO A 175 -9.94 4.88 -7.60
CA PRO A 175 -11.07 3.95 -7.62
C PRO A 175 -10.67 2.47 -7.62
N ASP A 176 -9.71 2.07 -8.45
CA ASP A 176 -9.29 0.67 -8.58
C ASP A 176 -8.66 0.14 -7.29
N GLU A 177 -7.71 0.89 -6.71
CA GLU A 177 -7.05 0.53 -5.46
C GLU A 177 -8.03 0.43 -4.28
N ALA A 178 -9.09 1.24 -4.29
CA ALA A 178 -10.15 1.11 -3.28
C ALA A 178 -10.87 -0.24 -3.43
N VAL A 179 -11.13 -0.70 -4.66
CA VAL A 179 -11.67 -2.04 -4.88
C VAL A 179 -10.67 -3.10 -4.44
N HIS A 180 -9.38 -2.94 -4.72
CA HIS A 180 -8.35 -3.90 -4.30
C HIS A 180 -8.39 -4.12 -2.79
N ARG A 181 -8.29 -3.04 -2.02
CA ARG A 181 -8.39 -3.07 -0.54
C ARG A 181 -9.67 -3.73 -0.05
N PHE A 182 -10.82 -3.38 -0.65
CA PHE A 182 -12.11 -3.97 -0.24
C PHE A 182 -12.22 -5.46 -0.62
N GLY A 183 -11.59 -5.88 -1.72
CA GLY A 183 -11.48 -7.27 -2.12
C GLY A 183 -10.66 -8.10 -1.14
N VAL A 184 -9.48 -7.60 -0.74
CA VAL A 184 -8.63 -8.22 0.31
C VAL A 184 -9.42 -8.38 1.60
N LEU A 185 -10.11 -7.32 2.04
CA LEU A 185 -10.92 -7.33 3.25
C LEU A 185 -12.06 -8.34 3.18
N ALA A 186 -12.81 -8.37 2.08
CA ALA A 186 -13.93 -9.28 1.89
C ALA A 186 -13.45 -10.74 1.87
N TRP A 187 -12.37 -11.02 1.15
CA TRP A 187 -11.78 -12.36 1.10
C TRP A 187 -11.27 -12.80 2.48
N TRP A 188 -10.55 -11.93 3.19
CA TRP A 188 -10.12 -12.19 4.56
C TRP A 188 -11.29 -12.50 5.49
N GLN A 189 -12.33 -11.66 5.50
CA GLN A 189 -13.52 -11.84 6.34
C GLN A 189 -14.23 -13.16 6.02
N SER A 190 -14.33 -13.53 4.74
CA SER A 190 -14.93 -14.80 4.30
C SER A 190 -14.28 -16.04 4.92
N LYS A 191 -12.98 -15.94 5.26
CA LYS A 191 -12.16 -16.99 5.90
C LYS A 191 -12.19 -16.83 7.41
N TYR A 192 -11.81 -15.66 7.91
CA TYR A 192 -11.61 -15.41 9.32
C TYR A 192 -12.92 -15.54 10.10
N ASP A 193 -14.05 -15.03 9.59
CA ASP A 193 -15.31 -15.08 10.33
C ASP A 193 -15.89 -16.49 10.48
N LYS A 194 -15.57 -17.40 9.55
CA LYS A 194 -15.97 -18.81 9.58
C LYS A 194 -15.05 -19.68 10.45
N ALA A 195 -13.86 -19.19 10.78
CA ALA A 195 -12.90 -19.91 11.60
C ALA A 195 -13.40 -20.02 13.05
N SER A 196 -13.16 -21.19 13.65
CA SER A 196 -13.39 -21.42 15.08
C SER A 196 -12.50 -20.51 15.95
N PRO A 197 -12.82 -20.32 17.24
CA PRO A 197 -11.98 -19.51 18.12
C PRO A 197 -10.51 -19.96 18.20
N ALA A 198 -10.25 -21.27 18.12
CA ALA A 198 -8.89 -21.82 18.12
C ALA A 198 -8.14 -21.49 16.82
N GLU A 199 -8.80 -21.70 15.67
CA GLU A 199 -8.24 -21.36 14.35
C GLU A 199 -7.99 -19.85 14.22
N LYS A 200 -8.90 -19.01 14.73
CA LYS A 200 -8.70 -17.54 14.76
C LYS A 200 -7.44 -17.16 15.52
N ALA A 201 -7.23 -17.75 16.69
CA ALA A 201 -6.04 -17.48 17.50
C ALA A 201 -4.75 -17.90 16.78
N GLU A 202 -4.76 -19.09 16.16
CA GLU A 202 -3.62 -19.59 15.38
C GLU A 202 -3.32 -18.71 14.15
N ILE A 203 -4.35 -18.40 13.35
CA ILE A 203 -4.25 -17.52 12.19
C ILE A 203 -3.72 -16.14 12.59
N ALA A 204 -4.22 -15.57 13.69
CA ALA A 204 -3.78 -14.26 14.17
C ALA A 204 -2.30 -14.27 14.55
N THR A 205 -1.83 -15.30 15.25
CA THR A 205 -0.41 -15.45 15.59
C THR A 205 0.45 -15.54 14.33
N GLN A 206 0.10 -16.42 13.39
CA GLN A 206 0.88 -16.62 12.16
C GLN A 206 0.88 -15.37 11.28
N LEU A 207 -0.26 -14.69 11.13
CA LEU A 207 -0.34 -13.48 10.32
C LEU A 207 0.49 -12.34 10.92
N LEU A 208 0.49 -12.17 12.24
CA LEU A 208 1.35 -11.18 12.91
C LEU A 208 2.84 -11.46 12.68
N GLU A 209 3.26 -12.72 12.72
CA GLU A 209 4.65 -13.10 12.43
C GLU A 209 5.04 -12.80 10.97
N LEU A 210 4.17 -13.13 10.02
CA LEU A 210 4.40 -12.88 8.59
C LEU A 210 4.36 -11.39 8.25
N ASP A 211 3.46 -10.63 8.86
CA ASP A 211 3.39 -9.18 8.72
C ASP A 211 4.66 -8.51 9.29
N GLU A 212 5.15 -8.96 10.44
CA GLU A 212 6.41 -8.52 11.04
C GLU A 212 7.63 -8.86 10.18
N GLU A 213 7.66 -10.07 9.59
CA GLU A 213 8.68 -10.46 8.61
C GLU A 213 8.65 -9.52 7.39
N GLY A 214 7.45 -9.26 6.84
CA GLY A 214 7.24 -8.34 5.73
C GLY A 214 7.68 -6.92 6.03
N GLN A 215 7.35 -6.40 7.23
CA GLN A 215 7.76 -5.07 7.65
C GLN A 215 9.28 -4.95 7.73
N ARG A 216 9.98 -5.89 8.42
CA ARG A 216 11.45 -5.89 8.51
C ARG A 216 12.11 -5.89 7.14
N ARG A 217 11.62 -6.74 6.23
CA ARG A 217 12.09 -6.83 4.85
C ARG A 217 11.92 -5.52 4.07
N ARG A 218 10.80 -4.81 4.29
CA ARG A 218 10.46 -3.57 3.56
C ARG A 218 11.02 -2.29 4.18
N ASN A 219 11.39 -2.27 5.46
CA ASN A 219 11.86 -1.06 6.14
C ASN A 219 12.92 -0.26 5.35
N PRO A 220 14.01 -0.88 4.84
CA PRO A 220 15.02 -0.14 4.08
C PRO A 220 14.44 0.47 2.79
N TYR A 221 13.56 -0.27 2.11
CA TYR A 221 12.88 0.20 0.91
C TYR A 221 11.94 1.37 1.21
N LEU A 222 11.11 1.28 2.25
CA LEU A 222 10.14 2.32 2.60
C LEU A 222 10.83 3.67 2.89
N LYS A 223 11.91 3.66 3.69
CA LYS A 223 12.70 4.88 3.98
C LYS A 223 13.24 5.51 2.69
N LYS A 224 13.81 4.69 1.80
CA LYS A 224 14.31 5.14 0.48
C LYS A 224 13.18 5.67 -0.41
N HIS A 225 12.03 4.99 -0.42
CA HIS A 225 10.88 5.34 -1.24
C HIS A 225 10.27 6.68 -0.79
N TRP A 226 10.10 6.91 0.51
CA TRP A 226 9.62 8.21 1.02
C TRP A 226 10.53 9.36 0.63
N GLN A 227 11.84 9.15 0.65
CA GLN A 227 12.79 10.13 0.16
C GLN A 227 12.61 10.41 -1.34
N ILE A 228 12.45 9.37 -2.16
CA ILE A 228 12.17 9.51 -3.60
C ILE A 228 10.87 10.29 -3.84
N VAL A 229 9.81 10.02 -3.07
CA VAL A 229 8.54 10.75 -3.17
C VAL A 229 8.74 12.22 -2.82
N ARG A 230 9.42 12.52 -1.71
CA ARG A 230 9.72 13.92 -1.33
C ARG A 230 10.47 14.64 -2.44
N ASP A 231 11.51 14.01 -3.01
CA ASP A 231 12.35 14.64 -4.03
C ASP A 231 11.61 14.84 -5.36
N ALA A 232 10.64 13.97 -5.67
CA ALA A 232 9.87 14.02 -6.91
C ALA A 232 8.63 14.94 -6.84
N THR A 233 7.98 15.02 -5.68
CA THR A 233 6.66 15.68 -5.54
C THR A 233 6.65 16.81 -4.51
N GLY A 234 7.73 16.95 -3.74
CA GLY A 234 7.80 17.89 -2.61
C GLY A 234 6.88 17.52 -1.45
N ALA A 235 6.44 16.25 -1.35
CA ALA A 235 5.60 15.80 -0.23
C ALA A 235 6.34 15.87 1.11
N GLU A 236 5.61 16.21 2.17
CA GLU A 236 6.11 16.18 3.54
C GLU A 236 6.22 14.73 4.05
N ILE A 237 7.35 14.41 4.68
CA ILE A 237 7.67 13.08 5.21
C ILE A 237 8.07 13.11 6.70
N GLU A 238 8.33 14.27 7.28
CA GLU A 238 8.65 14.40 8.70
C GLU A 238 7.46 14.01 9.57
N GLY A 239 7.56 12.89 10.29
CA GLY A 239 6.47 12.33 11.09
C GLY A 239 5.60 11.31 10.35
N LEU A 240 5.87 11.02 9.07
CA LEU A 240 5.16 9.97 8.32
C LEU A 240 5.35 8.60 8.99
N GLY A 241 6.55 8.31 9.52
CA GLY A 241 6.85 7.04 10.16
C GLY A 241 5.93 6.69 11.34
N VAL A 242 5.69 7.64 12.24
CA VAL A 242 4.82 7.40 13.41
C VAL A 242 3.36 7.23 13.02
N ILE A 243 2.89 7.94 11.98
CA ILE A 243 1.54 7.77 11.45
C ILE A 243 1.39 6.41 10.77
N TYR A 244 2.39 6.00 9.96
CA TYR A 244 2.41 4.70 9.30
C TYR A 244 2.36 3.55 10.32
N ASP A 245 3.19 3.59 11.36
CA ASP A 245 3.22 2.56 12.41
C ASP A 245 1.90 2.50 13.18
N ALA A 246 1.31 3.65 13.51
CA ALA A 246 0.01 3.71 14.16
C ALA A 246 -1.12 3.18 13.26
N TRP A 247 -1.09 3.50 11.97
CA TRP A 247 -2.04 3.01 10.98
C TRP A 247 -1.94 1.49 10.78
N ARG A 248 -0.73 0.94 10.70
CA ARG A 248 -0.51 -0.52 10.65
C ARG A 248 -1.16 -1.23 11.83
N ARG A 249 -1.11 -0.65 13.03
CA ARG A 249 -1.80 -1.19 14.22
C ARG A 249 -3.32 -1.14 14.09
N GLU A 250 -3.89 -0.09 13.52
CA GLU A 250 -5.33 0.01 13.24
C GLU A 250 -5.77 -1.07 12.25
N VAL A 251 -5.02 -1.25 11.15
CA VAL A 251 -5.27 -2.29 10.14
C VAL A 251 -5.27 -3.68 10.79
N LEU A 252 -4.20 -4.04 11.51
CA LEU A 252 -4.09 -5.35 12.16
C LEU A 252 -5.17 -5.57 13.22
N SER A 253 -5.46 -4.54 14.02
CA SER A 253 -6.54 -4.58 15.02
C SER A 253 -7.88 -4.90 14.36
N TYR A 254 -8.16 -4.28 13.21
CA TYR A 254 -9.38 -4.48 12.46
C TYR A 254 -9.49 -5.90 11.86
N PHE A 255 -8.43 -6.34 11.19
CA PHE A 255 -8.37 -7.65 10.52
C PHE A 255 -8.49 -8.79 11.54
N LEU A 256 -7.76 -8.70 12.65
CA LEU A 256 -7.65 -9.79 13.62
C LEU A 256 -8.75 -9.78 14.69
N ASP A 257 -9.58 -8.73 14.75
CA ASP A 257 -10.51 -8.51 15.88
C ASP A 257 -9.82 -8.43 17.25
N ILE A 258 -8.60 -7.88 17.25
CA ILE A 258 -7.78 -7.76 18.46
C ILE A 258 -7.67 -6.28 18.79
N PRO A 259 -8.11 -5.82 19.98
CA PRO A 259 -7.91 -4.44 20.38
C PRO A 259 -6.44 -4.01 20.27
N ILE A 260 -6.18 -2.79 19.80
CA ILE A 260 -4.82 -2.23 19.62
C ILE A 260 -3.92 -2.41 20.86
N ALA A 261 -4.49 -2.28 22.05
CA ALA A 261 -3.79 -2.44 23.33
C ALA A 261 -3.36 -3.89 23.63
N LYS A 262 -3.88 -4.86 22.91
CA LYS A 262 -3.56 -6.29 23.01
C LYS A 262 -2.69 -6.80 21.85
N LEU A 263 -2.42 -5.98 20.84
CA LEU A 263 -1.43 -6.32 19.82
C LEU A 263 -0.04 -6.38 20.44
N PRO A 264 0.85 -7.27 19.95
CA PRO A 264 2.24 -7.28 20.38
C PRO A 264 2.94 -5.97 19.98
N GLN A 265 4.11 -5.73 20.57
CA GLN A 265 4.99 -4.68 20.06
C GLN A 265 5.45 -5.07 18.66
N LEU A 266 5.10 -4.23 17.68
CA LEU A 266 5.47 -4.41 16.29
C LEU A 266 6.77 -3.68 15.99
N VAL A 267 7.55 -4.20 15.02
CA VAL A 267 8.70 -3.48 14.46
C VAL A 267 8.23 -2.18 13.84
N SER A 268 8.89 -1.10 14.23
CA SER A 268 8.67 0.22 13.67
C SER A 268 9.30 0.32 12.29
N VAL A 269 8.67 1.07 11.39
CA VAL A 269 9.30 1.48 10.13
C VAL A 269 10.59 2.29 10.35
N SER A 270 10.79 2.87 11.54
CA SER A 270 11.97 3.67 11.89
C SER A 270 13.15 2.84 12.40
N GLU A 271 12.91 1.60 12.84
CA GLU A 271 13.96 0.62 13.18
C GLU A 271 14.74 0.21 11.93
#